data_AF-A0A6S6V712-F1
#
_entry.id   AF-A0A6S6V712-F1
#
_cell.length_a   1.000
_cell.length_b   1.000
_cell.length_c   1.000
_cell.angle_alpha   90.00
_cell.angle_beta   90.00
_cell.angle_gamma   90.00
#
_symmetry.space_group_name_H-M   'P 1'
#
loop_
_entity.id
_entity.type
_entity.pdbx_description
1 polymer ?
#
loop_
_entity_poly.entity_id
_entity_poly.type
_entity_poly.pdbx_seq_one_letter_code
_entity_poly.pdbx_strand_id
1 'polypeptide(L)'
;MTLLDAHLEQISLCAASIAELPFAPPKIFTNALLQNHDITSLIRDTELHERALFSVPPPPAAPKHAEPAPSTNRRNTIFNPNGGPGASISGGGANAVRAPRRNTAVAAVLGNELVERIRRGGGGGAGSGLGYRMYDGKNKNEIDVESLLEGAEKLLGVYPIPGAHDKIAALRQRHAQVIASVDYYEARLAEQQTQLGKLNRSRGDYMDEDVDEAEEEAEPVAPLTEEDLRREEEEVRLLEKKKRELESRVQSMSRDISGLR
;
A
#
# COMPACT_ATOMS: atom_id res chain seq x y z
N MET A 1 88.89 -33.33 -40.47
CA MET A 1 88.30 -32.35 -39.55
C MET A 1 87.06 -31.69 -40.16
N THR A 2 87.05 -31.34 -41.45
CA THR A 2 85.94 -30.64 -42.13
C THR A 2 84.55 -31.30 -42.09
N LEU A 3 84.48 -32.64 -42.08
CA LEU A 3 83.20 -33.36 -42.04
C LEU A 3 82.52 -33.28 -40.66
N LEU A 4 83.30 -33.22 -39.59
CA LEU A 4 82.78 -33.08 -38.23
C LEU A 4 82.23 -31.66 -38.03
N ASP A 5 82.96 -30.66 -38.52
CA ASP A 5 82.54 -29.25 -38.48
C ASP A 5 81.22 -29.03 -39.24
N ALA A 6 81.05 -29.64 -40.42
CA ALA A 6 79.81 -29.57 -41.20
C ALA A 6 78.60 -30.18 -40.45
N HIS A 7 78.79 -31.28 -39.72
CA HIS A 7 77.73 -31.86 -38.90
C HIS A 7 77.39 -31.00 -37.68
N LEU A 8 78.38 -30.38 -37.04
CA LEU A 8 78.14 -29.45 -35.93
C LEU A 8 77.39 -28.20 -36.38
N GLU A 9 77.75 -27.65 -37.54
CA GLU A 9 77.01 -26.54 -38.15
C GLU A 9 75.56 -26.94 -38.44
N GLN A 10 75.33 -28.12 -39.04
CA GLN A 10 73.99 -28.61 -39.31
C GLN A 10 73.15 -28.80 -38.04
N ILE A 11 73.74 -29.36 -36.98
CA ILE A 11 73.08 -29.53 -35.68
C ILE A 11 72.72 -28.16 -35.09
N SER A 12 73.64 -27.18 -35.16
CA SER A 12 73.40 -25.83 -34.64
C SER A 12 72.26 -25.12 -35.39
N LEU A 13 72.19 -25.29 -36.72
CA LEU A 13 71.17 -24.70 -37.58
C LEU A 13 69.79 -25.33 -37.29
N CYS A 14 69.73 -26.65 -37.13
CA CYS A 14 68.50 -27.34 -36.72
C CYS A 14 68.06 -26.94 -35.31
N ALA A 15 68.99 -26.79 -34.36
CA ALA A 15 68.66 -26.39 -32.99
C ALA A 15 68.08 -24.96 -32.93
N ALA A 16 68.67 -24.01 -33.68
CA ALA A 16 68.15 -22.65 -33.79
C ALA A 16 66.75 -22.64 -34.42
N SER A 17 66.56 -23.39 -35.51
CA SER A 17 65.27 -23.56 -36.18
C SER A 17 64.19 -24.13 -35.25
N ILE A 18 64.53 -25.12 -34.41
CA ILE A 18 63.59 -25.71 -33.45
C ILE A 18 63.24 -24.73 -32.33
N ALA A 19 64.21 -23.93 -31.86
CA ALA A 19 63.98 -22.93 -30.82
C ALA A 19 63.15 -21.73 -31.32
N GLU A 20 63.27 -21.36 -32.58
CA GLU A 20 62.55 -20.24 -33.20
C GLU A 20 61.14 -20.62 -33.72
N LEU A 21 60.78 -21.90 -33.68
CA LEU A 21 59.42 -22.35 -34.01
C LEU A 21 58.42 -21.63 -33.07
N PRO A 22 57.41 -20.92 -33.61
CA PRO A 22 56.42 -20.23 -32.80
C PRO A 22 55.46 -21.24 -32.18
N PHE A 23 55.86 -21.82 -31.05
CA PHE A 23 54.95 -22.58 -30.21
C PHE A 23 53.96 -21.60 -29.58
N ALA A 24 52.67 -21.86 -29.79
CA ALA A 24 51.66 -21.11 -29.07
C ALA A 24 51.91 -21.31 -27.56
N PRO A 25 52.17 -20.24 -26.79
CA PRO A 25 52.27 -20.37 -25.34
C PRO A 25 50.96 -20.96 -24.82
N PRO A 26 50.98 -21.69 -23.69
CA PRO A 26 49.78 -22.28 -23.13
C PRO A 26 48.69 -21.20 -23.01
N LYS A 27 47.66 -21.30 -23.85
CA LYS A 27 46.57 -20.33 -23.89
C LYS A 27 45.75 -20.50 -22.61
N ILE A 28 45.83 -19.51 -21.73
CA ILE A 28 45.17 -19.46 -20.41
C ILE A 28 43.64 -19.66 -20.53
N PHE A 29 43.06 -19.42 -21.70
CA PHE A 29 41.62 -19.37 -21.91
C PHE A 29 40.89 -20.73 -21.88
N THR A 30 41.55 -21.86 -22.17
CA THR A 30 40.87 -23.18 -22.06
C THR A 30 40.81 -23.68 -20.62
N ASN A 31 41.78 -23.31 -19.77
CA ASN A 31 41.74 -23.59 -18.33
C ASN A 31 40.88 -22.58 -17.55
N ALA A 32 40.64 -21.38 -18.09
CA ALA A 32 39.79 -20.38 -17.45
C ALA A 32 38.28 -20.67 -17.59
N LEU A 33 37.84 -21.30 -18.70
CA LEU A 33 36.46 -21.78 -18.84
C LEU A 33 36.16 -23.02 -17.97
N LEU A 34 37.22 -23.73 -17.56
CA LEU A 34 37.21 -24.79 -16.55
C LEU A 34 37.68 -24.24 -15.18
N GLN A 35 37.59 -22.93 -14.95
CA GLN A 35 37.72 -22.41 -13.58
C GLN A 35 36.74 -23.20 -12.71
N ASN A 36 37.26 -23.73 -11.61
CA ASN A 36 36.46 -24.28 -10.54
C ASN A 36 35.60 -23.14 -10.01
N HIS A 37 34.41 -22.94 -10.59
CA HIS A 37 33.32 -22.37 -9.83
C HIS A 37 33.13 -23.33 -8.67
N ASP A 38 33.49 -22.91 -7.46
CA ASP A 38 33.20 -23.71 -6.28
C ASP A 38 31.72 -24.11 -6.38
N ILE A 39 31.41 -25.39 -6.16
CA ILE A 39 30.02 -25.88 -6.23
C ILE A 39 29.10 -25.04 -5.33
N THR A 40 29.64 -24.40 -4.30
CA THR A 40 28.97 -23.43 -3.42
C THR A 40 28.56 -22.11 -4.09
N SER A 41 29.20 -21.71 -5.18
CA SER A 41 28.79 -20.56 -6.01
C SER A 41 27.66 -20.91 -6.98
N LEU A 42 27.61 -22.16 -7.44
CA LEU A 42 26.55 -22.68 -8.33
C LEU A 42 25.31 -23.16 -7.55
N ILE A 43 25.55 -23.77 -6.38
CA ILE A 43 24.56 -24.18 -5.38
C ILE A 43 24.77 -23.25 -4.18
N ARG A 44 24.37 -22.00 -4.33
CA ARG A 44 24.15 -21.12 -3.18
C ARG A 44 22.78 -21.44 -2.58
N ASP A 45 22.67 -21.34 -1.27
CA ASP A 45 21.35 -21.32 -0.64
C ASP A 45 20.53 -20.20 -1.29
N THR A 46 19.27 -20.50 -1.61
CA THR A 46 18.36 -19.51 -2.20
C THR A 46 18.33 -18.27 -1.32
N GLU A 47 18.65 -17.12 -1.91
CA GLU A 47 18.66 -15.86 -1.16
C GLU A 47 17.22 -15.54 -0.70
N LEU A 48 17.07 -14.69 0.34
CA LEU A 48 15.75 -14.39 0.94
C LEU A 48 14.70 -14.00 -0.10
N HIS A 49 15.13 -13.25 -1.12
CA HIS A 49 14.29 -12.79 -2.23
C HIS A 49 13.87 -13.91 -3.20
N GLU A 50 14.72 -14.93 -3.38
CA GLU A 50 14.47 -16.11 -4.20
C GLU A 50 13.55 -17.09 -3.46
N ARG A 51 13.72 -17.23 -2.12
CA ARG A 51 12.86 -18.06 -1.27
C ARG A 51 11.39 -17.67 -1.39
N ALA A 52 11.09 -16.38 -1.57
CA ALA A 52 9.73 -15.89 -1.76
C ALA A 52 9.10 -16.34 -3.09
N LEU A 53 9.91 -16.62 -4.13
CA LEU A 53 9.44 -17.12 -5.43
C LEU A 53 9.12 -18.62 -5.40
N PHE A 54 9.86 -19.38 -4.60
CA PHE A 54 9.77 -20.85 -4.56
C PHE A 54 9.07 -21.40 -3.31
N SER A 55 8.80 -20.56 -2.31
CA SER A 55 8.03 -20.95 -1.12
C SER A 55 6.54 -20.90 -1.40
N VAL A 56 5.88 -22.04 -1.26
CA VAL A 56 4.42 -22.14 -1.28
C VAL A 56 3.90 -21.62 0.06
N PRO A 57 2.97 -20.65 0.08
CA PRO A 57 2.35 -20.19 1.32
C PRO A 57 1.73 -21.37 2.07
N PRO A 58 1.88 -21.45 3.40
CA PRO A 58 1.23 -22.49 4.19
C PRO A 58 -0.29 -22.45 3.91
N PRO A 59 -0.95 -23.60 3.75
CA PRO A 59 -2.37 -23.65 3.48
C PRO A 59 -3.12 -22.90 4.59
N PRO A 60 -4.18 -22.13 4.25
CA PRO A 60 -4.97 -21.45 5.27
C PRO A 60 -5.46 -22.47 6.29
N ALA A 61 -5.40 -22.09 7.57
CA ALA A 61 -5.86 -22.93 8.66
C ALA A 61 -7.28 -23.45 8.33
N ALA A 62 -7.46 -24.78 8.46
CA ALA A 62 -8.75 -25.40 8.20
C ALA A 62 -9.84 -24.65 8.99
N PRO A 63 -11.00 -24.35 8.36
CA PRO A 63 -12.07 -23.66 9.05
C PRO A 63 -12.43 -24.45 10.30
N LYS A 64 -12.24 -23.83 11.47
CA LYS A 64 -12.75 -24.39 12.74
C LYS A 64 -14.25 -24.55 12.56
N HIS A 65 -14.77 -25.74 12.84
CA HIS A 65 -16.20 -26.02 12.84
C HIS A 65 -16.90 -25.00 13.76
N ALA A 66 -17.50 -23.97 13.16
CA ALA A 66 -18.39 -23.07 13.85
C ALA A 66 -19.75 -23.77 13.95
N GLU A 67 -20.29 -23.82 15.17
CA GLU A 67 -21.66 -24.27 15.41
C GLU A 67 -22.65 -23.46 14.57
N PRO A 68 -23.75 -24.09 14.10
CA PRO A 68 -24.65 -23.48 13.12
C PRO A 68 -25.45 -22.33 13.75
N ALA A 69 -25.06 -21.09 13.45
CA ALA A 69 -25.93 -19.93 13.62
C ALA A 69 -27.08 -19.98 12.58
N PRO A 70 -28.30 -19.53 12.94
CA PRO A 70 -29.45 -19.61 12.05
C PRO A 70 -29.43 -18.51 10.98
N SER A 71 -29.57 -18.95 9.74
CA SER A 71 -30.19 -18.26 8.59
C SER A 71 -29.33 -17.47 7.58
N THR A 72 -29.78 -17.66 6.32
CA THR A 72 -29.59 -16.83 5.11
C THR A 72 -28.26 -16.94 4.36
N ASN A 73 -28.05 -18.10 3.71
CA ASN A 73 -27.87 -18.21 2.25
C ASN A 73 -27.64 -19.68 1.85
N ARG A 74 -28.65 -20.30 1.23
CA ARG A 74 -28.64 -21.72 0.83
C ARG A 74 -27.75 -21.95 -0.39
N ARG A 75 -26.54 -22.47 -0.17
CA ARG A 75 -25.88 -23.44 -1.08
C ARG A 75 -25.05 -24.41 -0.24
N ASN A 76 -25.72 -25.43 0.30
CA ASN A 76 -25.06 -26.58 0.91
C ASN A 76 -25.05 -27.74 -0.08
N THR A 77 -23.85 -28.22 -0.39
CA THR A 77 -23.56 -29.35 -1.29
C THR A 77 -23.80 -30.67 -0.56
N ILE A 78 -24.71 -31.51 -1.06
CA ILE A 78 -24.87 -32.90 -0.63
C ILE A 78 -24.03 -33.77 -1.56
N PHE A 79 -23.11 -34.56 -0.99
CA PHE A 79 -22.31 -35.52 -1.73
C PHE A 79 -23.14 -36.80 -1.92
N ASN A 80 -23.50 -37.15 -3.16
CA ASN A 80 -24.24 -38.38 -3.46
C ASN A 80 -23.27 -39.45 -4.01
N PRO A 81 -22.91 -40.49 -3.25
CA PRO A 81 -21.89 -41.47 -3.64
C PRO A 81 -22.32 -42.46 -4.73
N ASN A 82 -23.52 -42.32 -5.32
CA ASN A 82 -24.10 -43.33 -6.23
C ASN A 82 -24.38 -42.84 -7.67
N GLY A 83 -23.72 -41.77 -8.13
CA GLY A 83 -23.89 -41.24 -9.49
C GLY A 83 -22.92 -41.84 -10.50
N GLY A 84 -23.43 -42.58 -11.49
CA GLY A 84 -22.66 -43.22 -12.56
C GLY A 84 -21.91 -42.27 -13.52
N PRO A 85 -21.14 -42.82 -14.48
CA PRO A 85 -20.17 -42.08 -15.28
C PRO A 85 -20.88 -41.17 -16.28
N GLY A 86 -20.94 -39.88 -15.97
CA GLY A 86 -21.55 -38.86 -16.83
C GLY A 86 -22.15 -37.64 -16.12
N ALA A 87 -22.18 -37.62 -14.78
CA ALA A 87 -22.63 -36.43 -14.06
C ALA A 87 -21.57 -35.32 -14.11
N SER A 88 -21.87 -34.26 -14.86
CA SER A 88 -21.11 -33.02 -14.92
C SER A 88 -20.99 -32.40 -13.52
N ILE A 89 -19.77 -32.43 -12.98
CA ILE A 89 -19.34 -31.71 -11.78
C ILE A 89 -19.37 -30.19 -12.04
N SER A 90 -20.55 -29.58 -12.03
CA SER A 90 -20.69 -28.13 -11.91
C SER A 90 -20.70 -27.76 -10.42
N GLY A 91 -19.51 -27.69 -9.82
CA GLY A 91 -19.38 -27.20 -8.44
C GLY A 91 -18.11 -27.66 -7.75
N GLY A 92 -17.05 -26.86 -7.87
CA GLY A 92 -15.93 -26.87 -6.92
C GLY A 92 -15.14 -28.18 -6.83
N GLY A 93 -14.72 -28.73 -7.97
CA GLY A 93 -13.73 -29.81 -8.01
C GLY A 93 -12.39 -29.39 -7.39
N ALA A 94 -11.50 -30.36 -7.21
CA ALA A 94 -10.14 -30.27 -6.65
C ALA A 94 -9.21 -29.14 -7.21
N ASN A 95 -9.70 -28.34 -8.16
CA ASN A 95 -9.12 -27.07 -8.61
C ASN A 95 -9.53 -25.84 -7.75
N ALA A 96 -10.29 -26.04 -6.65
CA ALA A 96 -10.55 -25.00 -5.65
C ALA A 96 -9.36 -24.78 -4.69
N VAL A 97 -8.27 -25.54 -4.84
CA VAL A 97 -6.93 -25.07 -4.49
C VAL A 97 -6.66 -23.89 -5.40
N ARG A 98 -7.11 -22.70 -4.97
CA ARG A 98 -6.94 -21.44 -5.72
C ARG A 98 -5.54 -21.43 -6.28
N ALA A 99 -5.43 -21.29 -7.60
CA ALA A 99 -4.16 -21.06 -8.29
C ALA A 99 -3.31 -20.10 -7.44
N PRO A 100 -1.99 -20.38 -7.26
CA PRO A 100 -1.12 -19.54 -6.45
C PRO A 100 -1.38 -18.09 -6.84
N ARG A 101 -1.87 -17.30 -5.87
CA ARG A 101 -2.29 -15.92 -6.15
C ARG A 101 -1.08 -15.26 -6.80
N ARG A 102 -1.24 -14.66 -7.99
CA ARG A 102 -0.15 -14.24 -8.89
C ARG A 102 0.94 -13.31 -8.30
N ASN A 103 0.88 -12.94 -7.03
CA ASN A 103 1.81 -12.04 -6.34
C ASN A 103 2.23 -12.59 -4.96
N THR A 104 2.42 -13.90 -4.78
CA THR A 104 2.85 -14.49 -3.49
C THR A 104 4.20 -13.97 -3.04
N ALA A 105 5.16 -13.83 -3.97
CA ALA A 105 6.50 -13.35 -3.63
C ALA A 105 6.48 -11.89 -3.14
N VAL A 106 5.73 -11.03 -3.83
CA VAL A 106 5.53 -9.64 -3.41
C VAL A 106 4.84 -9.57 -2.05
N ALA A 107 3.84 -10.41 -1.79
CA ALA A 107 3.16 -10.48 -0.49
C ALA A 107 4.03 -11.07 0.63
N ALA A 108 4.97 -11.95 0.31
CA ALA A 108 5.93 -12.49 1.27
C ALA A 108 6.96 -11.42 1.69
N VAL A 109 7.37 -10.54 0.77
CA VAL A 109 8.32 -9.45 1.05
C VAL A 109 7.66 -8.25 1.70
N LEU A 110 6.51 -7.81 1.17
CA LEU A 110 5.78 -6.63 1.67
C LEU A 110 4.91 -6.93 2.91
N GLY A 111 4.55 -8.20 3.11
CA GLY A 111 3.50 -8.60 4.04
C GLY A 111 2.11 -8.46 3.44
N ASN A 112 1.17 -9.29 3.92
CA ASN A 112 -0.21 -9.28 3.43
C ASN A 112 -0.91 -7.95 3.69
N GLU A 113 -0.63 -7.31 4.83
CA GLU A 113 -1.25 -6.04 5.24
C GLU A 113 -0.89 -4.89 4.30
N LEU A 114 0.39 -4.70 3.98
CA LEU A 114 0.83 -3.65 3.07
C LEU A 114 0.33 -3.90 1.64
N VAL A 115 0.30 -5.15 1.19
CA VAL A 115 -0.29 -5.50 -0.11
C VAL A 115 -1.79 -5.20 -0.15
N GLU A 116 -2.50 -5.40 0.95
CA GLU A 116 -3.91 -5.03 1.07
C GLU A 116 -4.11 -3.52 1.11
N ARG A 117 -3.26 -2.77 1.82
CA ARG A 117 -3.24 -1.29 1.80
C ARG A 117 -3.02 -0.76 0.38
N ILE A 118 -2.03 -1.26 -0.34
CA ILE A 118 -1.74 -0.87 -1.74
C ILE A 118 -2.91 -1.23 -2.66
N ARG A 119 -3.54 -2.40 -2.48
CA ARG A 119 -4.72 -2.79 -3.27
C ARG A 119 -5.94 -1.93 -3.00
N ARG A 120 -6.16 -1.56 -1.74
CA ARG A 120 -7.27 -0.69 -1.32
C ARG A 120 -7.03 0.75 -1.79
N GLY A 121 -5.80 1.24 -1.68
CA GLY A 121 -5.38 2.58 -2.10
C GLY A 121 -5.06 2.68 -3.59
N GLY A 122 -5.78 1.97 -4.47
CA GLY A 122 -5.68 2.18 -5.93
C GLY A 122 -4.37 1.76 -6.60
N GLY A 123 -3.37 1.25 -5.87
CA GLY A 123 -2.07 0.79 -6.40
C GLY A 123 -2.13 -0.49 -7.25
N GLY A 124 -3.34 -1.02 -7.50
CA GLY A 124 -3.63 -2.14 -8.41
C GLY A 124 -4.25 -1.68 -9.75
N GLY A 125 -3.86 -0.50 -10.24
CA GLY A 125 -4.50 0.18 -11.36
C GLY A 125 -4.22 -0.39 -12.76
N ALA A 126 -5.28 -0.37 -13.58
CA ALA A 126 -5.35 -0.36 -15.05
C ALA A 126 -4.24 -1.10 -15.84
N GLY A 127 -4.45 -2.39 -16.11
CA GLY A 127 -3.63 -3.16 -17.08
C GLY A 127 -3.11 -4.49 -16.55
N SER A 128 -3.06 -4.66 -15.23
CA SER A 128 -2.95 -5.99 -14.62
C SER A 128 -4.32 -6.65 -14.70
N GLY A 129 -4.44 -7.76 -15.43
CA GLY A 129 -5.67 -8.54 -15.62
C GLY A 129 -6.25 -9.19 -14.34
N LEU A 130 -6.35 -8.43 -13.25
CA LEU A 130 -7.09 -8.75 -12.04
C LEU A 130 -8.52 -8.21 -12.18
N GLY A 131 -9.31 -8.90 -13.00
CA GLY A 131 -10.75 -8.86 -12.86
C GLY A 131 -11.17 -9.44 -11.50
N TYR A 132 -12.17 -8.81 -10.88
CA TYR A 132 -13.00 -9.34 -9.80
C TYR A 132 -12.33 -9.55 -8.44
N ARG A 133 -12.22 -8.46 -7.66
CA ARG A 133 -12.88 -8.37 -6.34
C ARG A 133 -12.79 -6.97 -5.74
N MET A 134 -13.96 -6.39 -5.46
CA MET A 134 -14.20 -5.16 -4.70
C MET A 134 -13.34 -3.95 -5.13
N TYR A 135 -13.51 -3.51 -6.37
CA TYR A 135 -13.34 -2.10 -6.67
C TYR A 135 -14.53 -1.37 -6.04
N ASP A 136 -14.30 -0.60 -4.98
CA ASP A 136 -15.27 0.42 -4.58
C ASP A 136 -15.30 1.48 -5.68
N GLY A 137 -16.40 1.55 -6.41
CA GLY A 137 -16.55 2.39 -7.60
C GLY A 137 -16.50 3.89 -7.33
N LYS A 138 -16.38 4.32 -6.07
CA LYS A 138 -16.27 5.73 -5.67
C LYS A 138 -14.85 6.30 -5.79
N ASN A 139 -13.80 5.50 -5.58
CA ASN A 139 -12.43 6.01 -5.42
C ASN A 139 -11.52 5.66 -6.60
N LYS A 140 -12.07 5.63 -7.82
CA LYS A 140 -11.36 5.17 -9.04
C LYS A 140 -10.05 5.94 -9.31
N ASN A 141 -9.87 7.11 -8.70
CA ASN A 141 -8.76 8.02 -8.97
C ASN A 141 -7.90 8.32 -7.74
N GLU A 142 -8.23 7.79 -6.56
CA GLU A 142 -7.46 8.05 -5.33
C GLU A 142 -6.45 6.93 -5.15
N ILE A 143 -5.20 7.23 -5.50
CA ILE A 143 -4.07 6.33 -5.29
C ILE A 143 -3.35 6.78 -4.02
N ASP A 144 -3.19 5.87 -3.06
CA ASP A 144 -2.36 6.08 -1.88
C ASP A 144 -0.88 5.97 -2.30
N VAL A 145 -0.30 7.11 -2.67
CA VAL A 145 1.07 7.23 -3.16
C VAL A 145 2.08 6.88 -2.06
N GLU A 146 1.79 7.17 -0.79
CA GLU A 146 2.71 6.89 0.32
C GLU A 146 2.84 5.37 0.56
N SER A 147 1.72 4.64 0.62
CA SER A 147 1.76 3.17 0.72
C SER A 147 2.45 2.53 -0.48
N LEU A 148 2.35 3.13 -1.67
CA LEU A 148 3.01 2.65 -2.89
C LEU A 148 4.53 2.89 -2.86
N LEU A 149 4.97 4.08 -2.44
CA LEU A 149 6.39 4.41 -2.29
C LEU A 149 7.03 3.58 -1.16
N GLU A 150 6.33 3.38 -0.04
CA GLU A 150 6.75 2.48 1.06
C GLU A 150 6.95 1.05 0.55
N GLY A 151 6.02 0.55 -0.27
CA GLY A 151 6.14 -0.75 -0.92
C GLY A 151 7.31 -0.83 -1.90
N ALA A 152 7.52 0.20 -2.70
CA ALA A 152 8.64 0.24 -3.66
C ALA A 152 10.00 0.21 -2.96
N GLU A 153 10.16 0.91 -1.83
CA GLU A 153 11.41 0.90 -1.05
C GLU A 153 11.69 -0.46 -0.41
N LYS A 154 10.66 -1.09 0.16
CA LYS A 154 10.78 -2.45 0.73
C LYS A 154 11.14 -3.47 -0.33
N LEU A 155 10.58 -3.36 -1.53
CA LEU A 155 10.95 -4.23 -2.66
C LEU A 155 12.37 -3.95 -3.14
N LEU A 156 12.82 -2.69 -3.14
CA LEU A 156 14.14 -2.31 -3.62
C LEU A 156 15.27 -2.81 -2.72
N GLY A 157 15.04 -2.93 -1.41
CA GLY A 157 16.00 -3.55 -0.49
C GLY A 157 16.23 -5.05 -0.77
N VAL A 158 15.28 -5.69 -1.45
CA VAL A 158 15.29 -7.13 -1.77
C VAL A 158 15.68 -7.36 -3.23
N TYR A 159 15.32 -6.43 -4.12
CA TYR A 159 15.63 -6.44 -5.55
C TYR A 159 16.26 -5.09 -5.94
N PRO A 160 17.60 -4.95 -5.83
CA PRO A 160 18.27 -3.70 -6.16
C PRO A 160 18.21 -3.45 -7.66
N ILE A 161 17.57 -2.34 -8.05
CA ILE A 161 17.55 -1.84 -9.42
C ILE A 161 18.36 -0.53 -9.45
N PRO A 162 19.40 -0.43 -10.29
CA PRO A 162 20.22 0.78 -10.35
C PRO A 162 19.37 2.00 -10.72
N GLY A 163 19.52 3.10 -9.98
CA GLY A 163 18.78 4.34 -10.18
C GLY A 163 17.31 4.33 -9.74
N ALA A 164 16.80 3.22 -9.18
CA ALA A 164 15.44 3.18 -8.65
C ALA A 164 15.32 3.97 -7.32
N HIS A 165 16.36 3.96 -6.47
CA HIS A 165 16.39 4.74 -5.24
C HIS A 165 16.21 6.25 -5.51
N ASP A 166 16.96 6.78 -6.48
CA ASP A 166 16.90 8.19 -6.83
C ASP A 166 15.53 8.59 -7.40
N LYS A 167 14.93 7.70 -8.21
CA LYS A 167 13.58 7.91 -8.74
C LYS A 167 12.51 7.91 -7.65
N ILE A 168 12.60 7.00 -6.68
CA ILE A 168 11.67 6.96 -5.53
C ILE A 168 11.84 8.23 -4.69
N ALA A 169 13.07 8.67 -4.42
CA ALA A 169 13.34 9.90 -3.70
C ALA A 169 12.77 11.13 -4.43
N ALA A 170 12.97 11.22 -5.75
CA ALA A 170 12.42 12.29 -6.57
C ALA A 170 10.88 12.28 -6.58
N LEU A 171 10.25 11.10 -6.64
CA LEU A 171 8.80 10.96 -6.55
C LEU A 171 8.26 11.40 -5.20
N ARG A 172 8.94 11.07 -4.09
CA ARG A 172 8.57 11.54 -2.74
C ARG A 172 8.66 13.06 -2.63
N GLN A 173 9.73 13.66 -3.14
CA GLN A 173 9.87 15.12 -3.16
C GLN A 173 8.75 15.78 -3.96
N ARG A 174 8.43 15.24 -5.15
CA ARG A 174 7.34 15.74 -5.98
C ARG A 174 5.99 15.58 -5.27
N HIS A 175 5.75 14.46 -4.60
CA HIS A 175 4.52 14.22 -3.85
C HIS A 175 4.35 15.26 -2.73
N ALA A 176 5.41 15.52 -1.95
CA ALA A 176 5.40 16.55 -0.92
C ALA A 176 5.14 17.96 -1.48
N GLN A 177 5.71 18.29 -2.64
CA GLN A 177 5.45 19.57 -3.32
C GLN A 177 3.99 19.68 -3.78
N VAL A 178 3.42 18.61 -4.32
CA VAL A 178 2.03 18.60 -4.77
C VAL A 178 1.09 18.75 -3.58
N ILE A 179 1.32 18.04 -2.47
CA ILE A 179 0.53 18.21 -1.24
C ILE A 179 0.57 19.66 -0.77
N ALA A 180 1.76 20.25 -0.63
CA ALA A 180 1.89 21.65 -0.22
C ALA A 180 1.17 22.62 -1.18
N SER A 181 1.18 22.33 -2.48
CA SER A 181 0.45 23.14 -3.47
C SER A 181 -1.06 22.98 -3.36
N VAL A 182 -1.55 21.77 -3.09
CA VAL A 182 -2.98 21.48 -2.89
C VAL A 182 -3.46 22.21 -1.64
N ASP A 183 -2.75 22.08 -0.52
CA ASP A 183 -3.07 22.76 0.74
C ASP A 183 -3.18 24.29 0.55
N TYR A 184 -2.25 24.87 -0.21
CA TYR A 184 -2.29 26.30 -0.55
C TYR A 184 -3.54 26.68 -1.35
N TYR A 185 -3.90 25.89 -2.36
CA TYR A 185 -5.09 26.17 -3.17
C TYR A 185 -6.39 25.88 -2.41
N GLU A 186 -6.42 24.90 -1.53
CA GLU A 186 -7.57 24.62 -0.66
C GLU A 186 -7.82 25.78 0.32
N ALA A 187 -6.77 26.32 0.93
CA ALA A 187 -6.89 27.52 1.78
C ALA A 187 -7.43 28.71 0.98
N ARG A 188 -6.92 28.94 -0.23
CA ARG A 188 -7.39 30.01 -1.10
C ARG A 188 -8.84 29.81 -1.57
N LEU A 189 -9.23 28.57 -1.86
CA LEU A 189 -10.62 28.23 -2.21
C LEU A 189 -11.55 28.46 -1.02
N ALA A 190 -11.13 28.11 0.20
CA ALA A 190 -11.91 28.38 1.40
C ALA A 190 -12.13 29.89 1.61
N GLU A 191 -11.09 30.71 1.45
CA GLU A 191 -11.22 32.17 1.50
C GLU A 191 -12.20 32.69 0.43
N GLN A 192 -12.07 32.26 -0.82
CA GLN A 192 -12.97 32.65 -1.90
C GLN A 192 -14.41 32.19 -1.65
N GLN A 193 -14.61 30.99 -1.11
CA GLN A 193 -15.92 30.48 -0.73
C GLN A 193 -16.55 31.33 0.38
N THR A 194 -15.76 31.81 1.36
CA THR A 194 -16.28 32.72 2.38
C THR A 194 -16.66 34.09 1.82
N GLN A 195 -15.87 34.63 0.87
CA GLN A 195 -16.16 35.90 0.20
C GLN A 195 -17.42 35.80 -0.67
N LEU A 196 -17.55 34.72 -1.44
CA LEU A 196 -18.76 34.43 -2.21
C LEU A 196 -19.97 34.24 -1.29
N GLY A 197 -19.81 33.55 -0.15
CA GLY A 197 -20.88 33.42 0.83
C GLY A 197 -21.31 34.77 1.43
N LYS A 198 -20.38 35.70 1.65
CA LYS A 198 -20.71 37.08 2.07
C LYS A 198 -21.43 37.86 0.97
N LEU A 199 -20.99 37.76 -0.29
CA LEU A 199 -21.65 38.40 -1.43
C LEU A 199 -23.02 37.81 -1.72
N ASN A 200 -23.19 36.49 -1.61
CA ASN A 200 -24.47 35.84 -1.82
C ASN A 200 -25.47 36.17 -0.70
N ARG A 201 -25.00 36.26 0.56
CA ARG A 201 -25.80 36.81 1.66
C ARG A 201 -26.18 38.27 1.41
N SER A 202 -25.21 39.11 1.04
CA SER A 202 -25.49 40.52 0.70
C SER A 202 -26.45 40.67 -0.49
N ARG A 203 -26.48 39.74 -1.45
CA ARG A 203 -27.43 39.74 -2.57
C ARG A 203 -28.81 39.18 -2.19
N GLY A 204 -28.86 38.21 -1.29
CA GLY A 204 -30.11 37.68 -0.73
C GLY A 204 -30.84 38.72 0.13
N ASP A 205 -30.09 39.51 0.90
CA ASP A 205 -30.60 40.59 1.77
C ASP A 205 -31.30 41.74 1.00
N TYR A 206 -31.09 41.84 -0.32
CA TYR A 206 -31.79 42.81 -1.20
C TYR A 206 -32.91 42.19 -2.06
N MET A 207 -33.13 40.87 -1.98
CA MET A 207 -34.13 40.14 -2.77
C MET A 207 -35.20 39.46 -1.91
N ASP A 208 -35.15 39.64 -0.59
CA ASP A 208 -36.04 39.00 0.39
C ASP A 208 -36.97 40.01 1.12
N GLU A 209 -37.17 41.21 0.56
CA GLU A 209 -38.16 42.18 1.07
C GLU A 209 -39.57 42.03 0.43
N ASP A 210 -39.80 41.05 -0.46
CA ASP A 210 -41.07 40.87 -1.18
C ASP A 210 -41.61 39.42 -1.14
N VAL A 211 -41.35 38.65 -0.08
CA VAL A 211 -42.09 37.40 0.18
C VAL A 211 -42.52 37.33 1.63
N ASP A 212 -43.65 37.98 1.91
CA ASP A 212 -44.48 37.64 3.07
C ASP A 212 -44.86 36.15 3.03
N GLU A 213 -44.83 35.55 4.21
CA GLU A 213 -45.35 34.23 4.63
C GLU A 213 -44.39 33.02 4.61
N ALA A 214 -43.85 32.79 5.82
CA ALA A 214 -43.53 31.51 6.44
C ALA A 214 -42.21 30.82 6.09
N GLU A 215 -41.18 31.09 6.91
CA GLU A 215 -40.40 30.06 7.63
C GLU A 215 -39.48 30.75 8.68
N GLU A 216 -39.50 30.25 9.91
CA GLU A 216 -38.60 30.68 10.99
C GLU A 216 -37.15 30.29 10.64
N GLU A 217 -36.35 31.22 10.09
CA GLU A 217 -34.89 31.07 10.04
C GLU A 217 -34.17 32.28 10.66
N ALA A 218 -33.23 31.94 11.53
CA ALA A 218 -32.47 32.77 12.46
C ALA A 218 -32.02 34.15 11.95
N GLU A 219 -32.36 35.19 12.72
CA GLU A 219 -31.87 36.55 12.49
C GLU A 219 -30.34 36.65 12.51
N PRO A 220 -29.75 37.53 11.66
CA PRO A 220 -28.33 37.80 11.65
C PRO A 220 -27.93 38.53 12.94
N VAL A 221 -27.10 37.88 13.75
CA VAL A 221 -26.54 38.44 14.99
C VAL A 221 -25.79 39.74 14.67
N ALA A 222 -26.40 40.87 15.04
CA ALA A 222 -25.74 42.16 15.06
C ALA A 222 -24.41 42.04 15.83
N PRO A 223 -23.32 42.72 15.42
CA PRO A 223 -22.07 42.65 16.16
C PRO A 223 -22.31 43.15 17.58
N LEU A 224 -22.37 42.22 18.54
CA LEU A 224 -22.58 42.52 19.96
C LEU A 224 -21.54 43.57 20.38
N THR A 225 -22.02 44.67 20.93
CA THR A 225 -21.14 45.70 21.45
C THR A 225 -20.46 45.19 22.73
N GLU A 226 -19.29 45.73 23.08
CA GLU A 226 -18.55 45.28 24.27
C GLU A 226 -19.37 45.46 25.57
N GLU A 227 -20.32 46.39 25.58
CA GLU A 227 -21.24 46.61 26.69
C GLU A 227 -22.30 45.51 26.83
N ASP A 228 -22.78 44.95 25.71
CA ASP A 228 -23.73 43.83 25.71
C ASP A 228 -23.06 42.54 26.22
N LEU A 229 -21.81 42.30 25.84
CA LEU A 229 -21.03 41.14 26.28
C LEU A 229 -20.85 41.10 27.80
N ARG A 230 -20.59 42.26 28.43
CA ARG A 230 -20.43 42.35 29.89
C ARG A 230 -21.74 42.06 30.64
N ARG A 231 -22.87 42.48 30.06
CA ARG A 231 -24.19 42.21 30.64
C ARG A 231 -24.52 40.72 30.61
N GLU A 232 -24.22 40.07 29.49
CA GLU A 232 -24.38 38.62 29.35
C GLU A 232 -23.47 37.86 30.33
N GLU A 233 -22.22 38.30 30.52
CA GLU A 233 -21.30 37.69 31.50
C GLU A 233 -21.85 37.76 32.94
N GLU A 234 -22.45 38.88 33.35
CA GLU A 234 -23.08 39.02 34.66
C GLU A 234 -24.31 38.12 34.82
N GLU A 235 -25.12 38.01 33.77
CA GLU A 235 -26.30 37.14 33.75
C GLU A 235 -25.89 35.67 33.84
N VAL A 236 -24.91 35.24 33.05
CA VAL A 236 -24.35 33.88 33.08
C VAL A 236 -23.82 33.56 34.47
N ARG A 237 -23.15 34.51 35.14
CA ARG A 237 -22.61 34.30 36.50
C ARG A 237 -23.72 34.09 37.53
N LEU A 238 -24.86 34.76 37.39
CA LEU A 238 -26.03 34.55 38.26
C LEU A 238 -26.69 33.20 37.97
N LEU A 239 -26.78 32.82 36.70
CA LEU A 239 -27.34 31.54 36.27
C LEU A 239 -26.46 30.37 36.72
N GLU A 240 -25.13 30.48 36.67
CA GLU A 240 -24.22 29.46 37.17
C GLU A 240 -24.37 29.25 38.68
N LYS A 241 -24.54 30.32 39.47
CA LYS A 241 -24.82 30.20 40.91
C LYS A 241 -26.11 29.43 41.17
N LYS A 242 -27.19 29.79 40.47
CA LYS A 242 -28.49 29.10 40.58
C LYS A 242 -28.41 27.65 40.13
N LYS A 243 -27.72 27.37 39.01
CA LYS A 243 -27.48 26.02 38.51
C LYS A 243 -26.74 25.19 39.55
N ARG A 244 -25.67 25.72 40.13
CA ARG A 244 -24.88 25.01 41.16
C ARG A 244 -25.68 24.72 42.43
N GLU A 245 -26.52 25.65 42.86
CA GLU A 245 -27.43 25.45 44.00
C GLU A 245 -28.44 24.33 43.71
N LEU A 246 -29.05 24.35 42.53
CA LEU A 246 -30.00 23.32 42.09
C LEU A 246 -29.32 21.97 41.92
N GLU A 247 -28.12 21.92 41.34
CA GLU A 247 -27.32 20.70 41.22
C GLU A 247 -26.95 20.14 42.60
N SER A 248 -26.56 20.98 43.56
CA SER A 248 -26.31 20.53 44.94
C SER A 248 -27.57 19.96 45.59
N ARG A 249 -28.73 20.57 45.33
CA ARG A 249 -30.02 20.10 45.87
C ARG A 249 -30.46 18.79 45.22
N VAL A 250 -30.32 18.66 43.91
CA VAL A 250 -30.57 17.42 43.17
C VAL A 250 -29.59 16.34 43.59
N GLN A 251 -28.32 16.68 43.81
CA GLN A 251 -27.31 15.74 44.27
C GLN A 251 -27.62 15.25 45.69
N SER A 252 -28.07 16.13 46.59
CA SER A 252 -28.57 15.74 47.93
C SER A 252 -29.76 14.78 47.80
N MET A 253 -30.78 15.15 47.03
CA MET A 253 -31.95 14.29 46.80
C MET A 253 -31.58 12.95 46.16
N SER A 254 -30.64 12.94 45.21
CA SER A 254 -30.16 11.71 44.57
C SER A 254 -29.42 10.80 45.55
N ARG A 255 -28.71 11.39 46.50
CA ARG A 255 -28.03 10.66 47.58
C ARG A 255 -29.05 10.08 48.56
N ASP A 256 -30.09 10.84 48.89
CA ASP A 256 -31.17 10.38 49.77
C ASP A 256 -31.99 9.26 49.12
N ILE A 257 -32.21 9.32 47.81
CA ILE A 257 -32.91 8.28 47.04
C ILE A 257 -32.03 7.05 46.80
N SER A 258 -30.72 7.22 46.59
CA SER A 258 -29.76 6.13 46.41
C SER A 258 -29.56 5.28 47.67
N GLY A 259 -29.92 5.78 48.85
CA GLY A 259 -29.88 5.04 50.12
C GLY A 259 -31.14 4.22 50.43
N LEU A 260 -32.16 4.28 49.57
CA LEU A 260 -33.48 3.67 49.75
C LEU A 260 -33.69 2.41 48.87
N ARG A 261 -32.60 1.73 48.49
CA ARG A 261 -32.63 0.49 47.70
C ARG A 261 -31.86 -0.65 48.36
#